data_AF-A0A6C0I6L1-F1
#
_entry.id   AF-A0A6C0I6L1-F1
#
_cell.length_a   1.000
_cell.length_b   1.000
_cell.length_c   1.000
_cell.angle_alpha   90.00
_cell.angle_beta   90.00
_cell.angle_gamma   90.00
#
_symmetry.space_group_name_H-M   'P 1'
#
loop_
_entity.id
_entity.type
_entity.pdbx_description
1 polymer ?
#
loop_
_entity_poly.entity_id
_entity_poly.type
_entity_poly.pdbx_seq_one_letter_code
_entity_poly.pdbx_strand_id
1 'polypeptide(L)'
;MKKNICDKNMKFEDCELAILRTAVDKAEERQGRKSANSPEIKQIITIVENFIRQKKLICYGGTAINNILPKQDQFYNKDIEIPDYDFYSADALNDAKELTDIYVKEGFVEVEAKSGQHFGTFKVFVNFIPVADITLLPKELFNAIKKESIKIYGILYAPANLLRMGMYLELSRPAGDVSRWEKVLKRLTLLNKHYPLNASQCTHIDFQRKMGDDEHVDKIYDNVQQTLVDQGVVFFGGYALSIYSQHMPQHFRRQLLKIPDFDVLSEEPTVTAHIIKERLNDIDVKNVKIIKRPSIGEIIAPHYEIRVGKDTVAFIYEPLACHSYNIIKESGYDVKVATIDTMLSFYLAFLYANRPYYDKNRILCMSKYLFEVQEKNRLAQKGVLRRFSINCMGHQETIEEMRAEKAEKFKELKDKKKTPEYEEWFLRYRPTDGKKDTIETNEKEDKTSSPKNKSKRPHALKKKAKTKKKKGFFF
;
A
#
# COMPACT_ATOMS: atom_id res chain seq x y z
N MET A 1 30.67 -7.37 28.62
CA MET A 1 31.24 -6.02 28.87
C MET A 1 30.14 -4.99 28.72
N LYS A 2 29.81 -4.21 29.75
CA LYS A 2 28.86 -3.09 29.61
C LYS A 2 29.52 -2.03 28.74
N LYS A 3 28.97 -1.76 27.55
CA LYS A 3 29.35 -0.58 26.76
C LYS A 3 29.05 0.65 27.63
N ASN A 4 30.03 1.52 27.84
CA ASN A 4 29.76 2.82 28.44
C ASN A 4 28.80 3.57 27.51
N ILE A 5 27.71 4.11 28.08
CA ILE A 5 26.67 4.84 27.33
C ILE A 5 27.27 6.10 26.70
N CYS A 6 28.25 6.72 27.37
CA CYS A 6 28.99 7.86 26.86
C CYS A 6 30.43 7.46 26.49
N ASP A 7 30.90 7.96 25.35
CA ASP A 7 32.30 7.90 24.90
C ASP A 7 33.00 9.24 25.17
N LYS A 8 34.33 9.21 25.33
CA LYS A 8 35.18 10.40 25.51
C LYS A 8 35.10 11.39 24.35
N ASN A 9 34.65 10.94 23.18
CA ASN A 9 34.50 11.77 21.99
C ASN A 9 33.12 12.47 21.88
N MET A 10 32.19 12.19 22.79
CA MET A 10 30.87 12.83 22.80
C MET A 10 30.92 14.19 23.49
N LYS A 11 30.15 15.16 22.98
CA LYS A 11 29.88 16.39 23.73
C LYS A 11 29.01 16.09 24.95
N PHE A 12 28.99 17.00 25.92
CA PHE A 12 28.20 16.86 27.15
C PHE A 12 26.72 16.64 26.82
N GLU A 13 26.17 17.45 25.92
CA GLU A 13 24.77 17.41 25.50
C GLU A 13 24.43 16.09 24.77
N ASP A 14 25.35 15.58 23.94
CA ASP A 14 25.19 14.31 23.24
C ASP A 14 25.18 13.12 24.22
N CYS A 15 26.04 13.17 25.25
CA CYS A 15 26.07 12.18 26.33
C CYS A 15 24.78 12.23 27.17
N GLU A 16 24.30 13.43 27.53
CA GLU A 16 23.03 13.61 28.25
C GLU A 16 21.85 13.04 27.45
N LEU A 17 21.77 13.33 26.14
CA LEU A 17 20.75 12.76 25.26
C LEU A 17 20.86 11.23 25.12
N ALA A 18 22.08 10.68 25.07
CA ALA A 18 22.29 9.23 25.03
C ALA A 18 21.82 8.54 26.33
N ILE A 19 22.05 9.17 27.48
CA ILE A 19 21.55 8.71 28.78
C ILE A 19 20.02 8.74 28.80
N LEU A 20 19.41 9.86 28.39
CA LEU A 20 17.96 10.00 28.30
C LEU A 20 17.35 8.92 27.38
N ARG A 21 17.88 8.75 26.16
CA ARG A 21 17.41 7.72 25.21
C ARG A 21 17.49 6.32 25.82
N THR A 22 18.60 5.99 26.47
CA THR A 22 18.76 4.69 27.15
C THR A 22 17.74 4.50 28.28
N ALA A 23 17.38 5.56 29.01
CA ALA A 23 16.37 5.51 30.06
C ALA A 23 14.95 5.33 29.47
N VAL A 24 14.64 6.05 28.38
CA VAL A 24 13.39 5.91 27.63
C VAL A 24 13.24 4.48 27.11
N ASP A 25 14.25 3.94 26.41
CA ASP A 25 14.23 2.57 25.88
C ASP A 25 13.91 1.53 26.97
N LYS A 26 14.53 1.66 28.15
CA LYS A 26 14.29 0.77 29.29
C LYS A 26 12.90 0.93 29.89
N ALA A 27 12.37 2.15 29.95
CA ALA A 27 11.04 2.42 30.45
C ALA A 27 9.97 1.83 29.52
N GLU A 28 10.13 2.06 28.21
CA GLU A 28 9.27 1.50 27.17
C GLU A 28 9.33 -0.03 27.13
N GLU A 29 10.53 -0.64 27.23
CA GLU A 29 10.67 -2.10 27.31
C GLU A 29 9.90 -2.67 28.52
N ARG A 30 10.02 -2.05 29.69
CA ARG A 30 9.34 -2.50 30.91
C ARG A 30 7.83 -2.42 30.77
N GLN A 31 7.32 -1.29 30.25
CA GLN A 31 5.90 -1.06 30.08
C GLN A 31 5.30 -1.97 29.00
N GLY A 32 5.99 -2.10 27.87
CA GLY A 32 5.62 -3.01 26.79
C GLY A 32 5.55 -4.45 27.27
N ARG A 33 6.60 -4.93 27.96
CA ARG A 33 6.65 -6.30 28.49
C ARG A 33 5.52 -6.61 29.45
N LYS A 34 5.18 -5.67 30.34
CA LYS A 34 4.04 -5.85 31.27
C LYS A 34 2.72 -5.95 30.53
N SER A 35 2.53 -5.13 29.49
CA SER A 35 1.28 -5.05 28.73
C SER A 35 1.10 -6.28 27.83
N ALA A 36 2.10 -6.59 26.99
CA ALA A 36 2.08 -7.69 26.03
C ALA A 36 1.93 -9.07 26.69
N ASN A 37 2.43 -9.23 27.92
CA ASN A 37 2.37 -10.51 28.64
C ASN A 37 1.12 -10.70 29.52
N SER A 38 0.24 -9.70 29.59
CA SER A 38 -0.99 -9.84 30.37
C SER A 38 -1.87 -10.97 29.81
N PRO A 39 -2.59 -11.73 30.68
CA PRO A 39 -3.44 -12.83 30.23
C PRO A 39 -4.50 -12.40 29.20
N GLU A 40 -5.06 -11.20 29.40
CA GLU A 40 -6.04 -10.58 28.51
C GLU A 40 -5.48 -10.38 27.09
N ILE A 41 -4.30 -9.77 26.97
CA ILE A 41 -3.65 -9.56 25.65
C ILE A 41 -3.33 -10.90 24.98
N LYS A 42 -2.85 -11.89 25.73
CA LYS A 42 -2.59 -13.23 25.17
C LYS A 42 -3.86 -13.88 24.62
N GLN A 43 -4.99 -13.70 25.31
CA GLN A 43 -6.28 -14.18 24.83
C GLN A 43 -6.70 -13.43 23.56
N ILE A 44 -6.54 -12.09 23.52
CA ILE A 44 -6.83 -11.27 22.34
C ILE A 44 -6.06 -11.77 21.12
N ILE A 45 -4.74 -11.95 21.25
CA ILE A 45 -3.85 -12.43 20.18
C ILE A 45 -4.26 -13.84 19.73
N THR A 46 -4.57 -14.73 20.67
CA THR A 46 -4.97 -16.10 20.37
C THR A 46 -6.25 -16.15 19.55
N ILE A 47 -7.24 -15.31 19.86
CA ILE A 47 -8.51 -15.22 19.14
C ILE A 47 -8.29 -14.78 17.69
N VAL A 48 -7.56 -13.69 17.45
CA VAL A 48 -7.32 -13.19 16.08
C VAL A 48 -6.48 -14.18 15.26
N GLU A 49 -5.45 -14.79 15.86
CA GLU A 49 -4.64 -15.82 15.17
C GLU A 49 -5.48 -17.05 14.80
N ASN A 50 -6.39 -17.48 15.67
CA ASN A 50 -7.31 -18.58 15.40
C ASN A 50 -8.30 -18.23 14.29
N PHE A 51 -8.86 -17.03 14.32
CA PHE A 51 -9.77 -16.53 13.30
C PHE A 51 -9.10 -16.54 11.92
N ILE A 52 -7.91 -15.91 11.80
CA ILE A 52 -7.11 -15.88 10.56
C ILE A 52 -6.84 -17.31 10.06
N ARG A 53 -6.45 -18.23 10.96
CA ARG A 53 -6.12 -19.62 10.62
C ARG A 53 -7.35 -20.38 10.08
N GLN A 54 -8.49 -20.25 10.75
CA GLN A 54 -9.73 -20.96 10.39
C GLN A 54 -10.30 -20.45 9.07
N LYS A 55 -10.37 -19.13 8.91
CA LYS A 55 -10.83 -18.46 7.68
C LYS A 55 -9.82 -18.55 6.53
N LYS A 56 -8.57 -18.94 6.83
CA LYS A 56 -7.45 -18.99 5.88
C LYS A 56 -7.25 -17.63 5.19
N LEU A 57 -7.22 -16.58 6.00
CA LEU A 57 -6.92 -15.20 5.59
C LEU A 57 -5.41 -15.00 5.46
N ILE A 58 -4.99 -13.96 4.75
CA ILE A 58 -3.59 -13.78 4.32
C ILE A 58 -3.00 -12.57 5.02
N CYS A 59 -2.13 -12.78 6.01
CA CYS A 59 -1.42 -11.71 6.68
C CYS A 59 -0.45 -11.00 5.72
N TYR A 60 -0.38 -9.68 5.77
CA TYR A 60 0.57 -8.87 5.01
C TYR A 60 1.30 -7.86 5.92
N GLY A 61 1.99 -6.88 5.32
CA GLY A 61 2.58 -5.77 6.06
C GLY A 61 3.78 -6.17 6.93
N GLY A 62 4.02 -5.37 7.97
CA GLY A 62 5.19 -5.54 8.85
C GLY A 62 5.16 -6.87 9.61
N THR A 63 3.99 -7.26 10.10
CA THR A 63 3.79 -8.50 10.86
C THR A 63 4.06 -9.73 9.99
N ALA A 64 3.63 -9.70 8.72
CA ALA A 64 3.95 -10.78 7.80
C ALA A 64 5.44 -10.87 7.48
N ILE A 65 6.09 -9.75 7.14
CA ILE A 65 7.53 -9.73 6.88
C ILE A 65 8.28 -10.28 8.10
N ASN A 66 7.94 -9.83 9.30
CA ASN A 66 8.58 -10.29 10.53
C ASN A 66 8.43 -11.81 10.71
N ASN A 67 7.21 -12.32 10.61
CA ASN A 67 6.92 -13.71 10.96
C ASN A 67 7.46 -14.73 9.95
N ILE A 68 7.72 -14.33 8.69
CA ILE A 68 8.36 -15.21 7.70
C ILE A 68 9.89 -15.24 7.80
N LEU A 69 10.50 -14.32 8.54
CA LEU A 69 11.95 -14.29 8.75
C LEU A 69 12.38 -15.32 9.81
N PRO A 70 13.63 -15.83 9.71
CA PRO A 70 14.25 -16.59 10.80
C PRO A 70 14.26 -15.81 12.11
N LYS A 71 14.12 -16.51 13.23
CA LYS A 71 13.94 -15.92 14.58
C LYS A 71 14.96 -14.84 14.93
N GLN A 72 16.23 -15.04 14.56
CA GLN A 72 17.32 -14.12 14.85
C GLN A 72 17.25 -12.79 14.07
N ASP A 73 16.54 -12.77 12.95
CA ASP A 73 16.41 -11.60 12.06
C ASP A 73 14.98 -11.01 12.12
N GLN A 74 14.14 -11.49 13.05
CA GLN A 74 12.84 -10.88 13.38
C GLN A 74 13.08 -9.54 14.08
N PHE A 75 12.39 -8.50 13.64
CA PHE A 75 12.54 -7.12 14.12
C PHE A 75 11.43 -6.67 15.07
N TYR A 76 10.39 -7.47 15.26
CA TYR A 76 9.39 -7.26 16.31
C TYR A 76 9.63 -8.20 17.48
N ASN A 77 9.52 -7.67 18.69
CA ASN A 77 9.66 -8.46 19.91
C ASN A 77 8.28 -8.73 20.52
N LYS A 78 7.76 -9.94 20.33
CA LYS A 78 6.44 -10.36 20.83
C LYS A 78 6.32 -10.36 22.36
N ASP A 79 7.44 -10.31 23.09
CA ASP A 79 7.43 -10.21 24.55
C ASP A 79 7.26 -8.77 25.04
N ILE A 80 7.38 -7.78 24.15
CA ILE A 80 7.34 -6.34 24.47
C ILE A 80 6.22 -5.64 23.70
N GLU A 81 6.00 -6.03 22.44
CA GLU A 81 5.08 -5.39 21.51
C GLU A 81 3.85 -6.27 21.26
N ILE A 82 2.68 -5.64 21.24
CA ILE A 82 1.43 -6.28 20.85
C ILE A 82 1.39 -6.28 19.31
N PRO A 83 1.28 -7.44 18.64
CA PRO A 83 1.20 -7.48 17.20
C PRO A 83 -0.13 -6.88 16.71
N ASP A 84 -0.03 -5.93 15.79
CA ASP A 84 -1.15 -5.49 14.96
C ASP A 84 -1.22 -6.41 13.72
N TYR A 85 -2.35 -7.05 13.51
CA TYR A 85 -2.53 -8.01 12.41
C TYR A 85 -3.17 -7.34 11.20
N ASP A 86 -2.34 -7.01 10.21
CA ASP A 86 -2.79 -6.68 8.86
C ASP A 86 -3.07 -7.96 8.06
N PHE A 87 -4.30 -8.18 7.59
CA PHE A 87 -4.61 -9.31 6.70
C PHE A 87 -5.64 -9.01 5.63
N TYR A 88 -5.46 -9.66 4.48
CA TYR A 88 -6.39 -9.59 3.38
C TYR A 88 -7.57 -10.54 3.58
N SER A 89 -8.75 -10.09 3.16
CA SER A 89 -9.96 -10.91 3.03
C SER A 89 -10.69 -10.60 1.72
N ALA A 90 -11.37 -11.59 1.16
CA ALA A 90 -12.31 -11.37 0.05
C ALA A 90 -13.71 -10.93 0.53
N ASP A 91 -13.91 -10.84 1.85
CA ASP A 91 -15.17 -10.49 2.51
C ASP A 91 -14.90 -9.66 3.79
N ALA A 92 -14.03 -8.65 3.66
CA ALA A 92 -13.43 -7.94 4.79
C ALA A 92 -14.43 -7.30 5.74
N LEU A 93 -15.54 -6.76 5.22
CA LEU A 93 -16.60 -6.15 6.03
C LEU A 93 -17.24 -7.15 6.99
N ASN A 94 -17.61 -8.34 6.49
CA ASN A 94 -18.26 -9.36 7.29
C ASN A 94 -17.27 -10.05 8.23
N ASP A 95 -16.04 -10.27 7.79
CA ASP A 95 -14.99 -10.83 8.65
C ASP A 95 -14.66 -9.89 9.82
N ALA A 96 -14.71 -8.56 9.63
CA ALA A 96 -14.54 -7.60 10.72
C ALA A 96 -15.67 -7.67 11.77
N LYS A 97 -16.92 -7.83 11.32
CA LYS A 97 -18.08 -8.00 12.20
C LYS A 97 -18.01 -9.33 12.95
N GLU A 98 -17.69 -10.43 12.26
CA GLU A 98 -17.57 -11.75 12.86
C GLU A 98 -16.46 -11.80 13.92
N LEU A 99 -15.29 -11.23 13.64
CA LEU A 99 -14.20 -11.15 14.61
C LEU A 99 -14.62 -10.33 15.86
N THR A 100 -15.35 -9.24 15.65
CA THR A 100 -15.94 -8.43 16.74
C THR A 100 -16.92 -9.25 17.58
N ASP A 101 -17.80 -10.02 16.96
CA ASP A 101 -18.76 -10.88 17.66
C ASP A 101 -18.08 -11.97 18.49
N ILE A 102 -16.98 -12.55 17.99
CA ILE A 102 -16.19 -13.53 18.73
C ILE A 102 -15.63 -12.90 20.00
N TYR A 103 -15.04 -11.70 19.92
CA TYR A 103 -14.55 -11.01 21.12
C TYR A 103 -15.66 -10.71 22.14
N VAL A 104 -16.82 -10.25 21.69
CA VAL A 104 -17.95 -10.01 22.59
C VAL A 104 -18.43 -11.30 23.25
N LYS A 105 -18.44 -12.41 22.50
CA LYS A 105 -18.80 -13.73 23.04
C LYS A 105 -17.82 -14.23 24.09
N GLU A 106 -16.54 -13.90 23.94
CA GLU A 106 -15.47 -14.22 24.89
C GLU A 106 -15.44 -13.29 26.13
N GLY A 107 -16.37 -12.34 26.22
CA GLY A 107 -16.59 -11.50 27.41
C GLY A 107 -15.90 -10.13 27.37
N PHE A 108 -15.28 -9.74 26.25
CA PHE A 108 -14.72 -8.40 26.11
C PHE A 108 -15.83 -7.34 25.99
N VAL A 109 -15.63 -6.18 26.63
CA VAL A 109 -16.68 -5.16 26.81
C VAL A 109 -16.63 -4.08 25.72
N GLU A 110 -15.46 -3.46 25.55
CA GLU A 110 -15.26 -2.37 24.59
C GLU A 110 -14.71 -2.92 23.28
N VAL A 111 -15.59 -3.53 22.47
CA VAL A 111 -15.24 -4.11 21.17
C VAL A 111 -15.92 -3.33 20.05
N GLU A 112 -15.14 -2.89 19.06
CA GLU A 112 -15.64 -2.11 17.91
C GLU A 112 -14.95 -2.56 16.62
N ALA A 113 -15.72 -2.81 15.57
CA ALA A 113 -15.23 -2.77 14.19
C ALA A 113 -15.62 -1.44 13.55
N LYS A 114 -14.69 -0.79 12.86
CA LYS A 114 -14.97 0.44 12.11
C LYS A 114 -14.23 0.53 10.79
N SER A 115 -14.73 1.36 9.88
CA SER A 115 -14.03 1.67 8.62
C SER A 115 -12.66 2.31 8.90
N GLY A 116 -11.63 1.82 8.23
CA GLY A 116 -10.27 2.35 8.25
C GLY A 116 -10.15 3.67 7.48
N GLN A 117 -8.94 4.21 7.36
CA GLN A 117 -8.71 5.46 6.62
C GLN A 117 -8.96 5.25 5.12
N HIS A 118 -8.37 4.19 4.56
CA HIS A 118 -8.59 3.76 3.18
C HIS A 118 -9.90 2.99 3.05
N PHE A 119 -10.60 3.19 1.94
CA PHE A 119 -11.79 2.44 1.59
C PHE A 119 -11.48 0.93 1.51
N GLY A 120 -12.41 0.09 1.94
CA GLY A 120 -12.22 -1.37 1.92
C GLY A 120 -11.31 -1.95 3.02
N THR A 121 -10.68 -1.12 3.86
CA THR A 121 -10.00 -1.57 5.08
C THR A 121 -10.89 -1.35 6.31
N PHE A 122 -10.98 -2.34 7.19
CA PHE A 122 -11.74 -2.27 8.44
C PHE A 122 -10.82 -2.55 9.62
N LYS A 123 -10.99 -1.81 10.71
CA LYS A 123 -10.19 -1.92 11.92
C LYS A 123 -11.02 -2.51 13.06
N VAL A 124 -10.49 -3.53 13.73
CA VAL A 124 -11.10 -4.13 14.92
C VAL A 124 -10.32 -3.70 16.17
N PHE A 125 -11.04 -3.15 17.13
CA PHE A 125 -10.53 -2.73 18.43
C PHE A 125 -11.12 -3.59 19.53
N VAL A 126 -10.29 -3.95 20.50
CA VAL A 126 -10.70 -4.66 21.72
C VAL A 126 -10.12 -3.93 22.92
N ASN A 127 -10.97 -3.44 23.81
CA ASN A 127 -10.60 -2.61 24.96
C ASN A 127 -9.66 -1.46 24.56
N PHE A 128 -10.02 -0.77 23.47
CA PHE A 128 -9.28 0.34 22.85
C PHE A 128 -7.92 0.00 22.23
N ILE A 129 -7.54 -1.28 22.23
CA ILE A 129 -6.33 -1.77 21.57
C ILE A 129 -6.66 -2.10 20.11
N PRO A 130 -5.93 -1.56 19.12
CA PRO A 130 -6.05 -2.00 17.74
C PRO A 130 -5.52 -3.43 17.62
N VAL A 131 -6.36 -4.35 17.15
CA VAL A 131 -6.02 -5.78 17.07
C VAL A 131 -5.78 -6.22 15.63
N ALA A 132 -6.58 -5.70 14.70
CA ALA A 132 -6.53 -6.11 13.32
C ALA A 132 -6.95 -5.01 12.34
N ASP A 133 -6.25 -4.95 11.21
CA ASP A 133 -6.61 -4.24 9.99
C ASP A 133 -6.96 -5.28 8.91
N ILE A 134 -8.22 -5.30 8.48
CA ILE A 134 -8.78 -6.28 7.54
C ILE A 134 -9.05 -5.58 6.22
N THR A 135 -8.25 -5.88 5.21
CA THR A 135 -8.32 -5.19 3.91
C THR A 135 -8.96 -6.06 2.84
N LEU A 136 -9.95 -5.50 2.15
CA LEU A 136 -10.65 -6.14 1.05
C LEU A 136 -9.71 -6.35 -0.13
N LEU A 137 -9.64 -7.59 -0.63
CA LEU A 137 -9.07 -7.90 -1.94
C LEU A 137 -10.13 -8.54 -2.84
N PRO A 138 -10.19 -8.17 -4.13
CA PRO A 138 -11.01 -8.88 -5.10
C PRO A 138 -10.74 -10.39 -5.05
N LYS A 139 -11.80 -11.19 -5.06
CA LYS A 139 -11.73 -12.65 -4.85
C LYS A 139 -10.73 -13.36 -5.76
N GLU A 140 -10.63 -12.93 -7.02
CA GLU A 140 -9.67 -13.50 -7.99
C GLU A 140 -8.21 -13.27 -7.55
N LEU A 141 -7.90 -12.04 -7.14
CA LEU A 141 -6.58 -11.65 -6.64
C LEU A 141 -6.27 -12.34 -5.31
N PHE A 142 -7.23 -12.35 -4.38
CA PHE A 142 -7.09 -13.06 -3.11
C PHE A 142 -6.73 -14.53 -3.34
N ASN A 143 -7.43 -15.21 -4.25
CA ASN A 143 -7.16 -16.61 -4.57
C ASN A 143 -5.80 -16.81 -5.26
N ALA A 144 -5.38 -15.90 -6.14
CA ALA A 144 -4.06 -15.96 -6.78
C ALA A 144 -2.95 -15.84 -5.74
N ILE A 145 -3.04 -14.87 -4.82
CA ILE A 145 -2.08 -14.66 -3.73
C ILE A 145 -2.09 -15.85 -2.77
N LYS A 146 -3.28 -16.37 -2.42
CA LYS A 146 -3.43 -17.50 -1.50
C LYS A 146 -2.66 -18.74 -1.94
N LYS A 147 -2.64 -19.03 -3.25
CA LYS A 147 -1.92 -20.18 -3.82
C LYS A 147 -0.41 -20.11 -3.59
N GLU A 148 0.16 -18.91 -3.52
CA GLU A 148 1.60 -18.67 -3.35
C GLU A 148 1.96 -18.29 -1.90
N SER A 149 0.98 -18.32 -0.99
CA SER A 149 1.17 -17.88 0.40
C SER A 149 2.15 -18.76 1.19
N ILE A 150 2.89 -18.14 2.09
CA ILE A 150 3.84 -18.82 2.98
C ILE A 150 3.07 -19.23 4.24
N LYS A 151 3.01 -20.52 4.53
CA LYS A 151 2.27 -21.04 5.69
C LYS A 151 3.20 -21.29 6.87
N ILE A 152 2.94 -20.63 8.00
CA ILE A 152 3.70 -20.82 9.25
C ILE A 152 2.72 -20.98 10.41
N TYR A 153 2.82 -22.11 11.14
CA TYR A 153 1.88 -22.47 12.24
C TYR A 153 0.39 -22.36 11.87
N GLY A 154 0.06 -22.71 10.62
CA GLY A 154 -1.31 -22.67 10.12
C GLY A 154 -1.78 -21.32 9.58
N ILE A 155 -1.09 -20.21 9.90
CA ILE A 155 -1.40 -18.87 9.39
C ILE A 155 -0.77 -18.72 8.00
N LEU A 156 -1.52 -18.11 7.07
CA LEU A 156 -1.03 -17.79 5.73
C LEU A 156 -0.46 -16.37 5.73
N TYR A 157 0.75 -16.23 5.22
CA TYR A 157 1.42 -14.96 5.02
C TYR A 157 1.55 -14.68 3.52
N ALA A 158 1.44 -13.40 3.15
CA ALA A 158 1.60 -12.96 1.78
C ALA A 158 2.94 -13.46 1.20
N PRO A 159 2.96 -13.83 -0.10
CA PRO A 159 4.18 -14.27 -0.77
C PRO A 159 5.27 -13.19 -0.68
N ALA A 160 6.53 -13.60 -0.60
CA ALA A 160 7.66 -12.67 -0.50
C ALA A 160 7.70 -11.64 -1.63
N ASN A 161 7.31 -12.02 -2.86
CA ASN A 161 7.24 -11.09 -4.00
C ASN A 161 6.15 -10.02 -3.84
N LEU A 162 5.01 -10.34 -3.20
CA LEU A 162 3.97 -9.36 -2.89
C LEU A 162 4.40 -8.42 -1.76
N LEU A 163 5.05 -8.94 -0.72
CA LEU A 163 5.62 -8.11 0.35
C LEU A 163 6.70 -7.17 -0.19
N ARG A 164 7.54 -7.67 -1.10
CA ARG A 164 8.56 -6.89 -1.79
C ARG A 164 7.94 -5.81 -2.67
N MET A 165 6.87 -6.13 -3.40
CA MET A 165 6.09 -5.17 -4.19
C MET A 165 5.65 -3.98 -3.33
N GLY A 166 5.00 -4.25 -2.20
CA GLY A 166 4.52 -3.19 -1.30
C GLY A 166 5.65 -2.31 -0.76
N MET A 167 6.82 -2.87 -0.47
CA MET A 167 7.97 -2.08 -0.02
C MET A 167 8.55 -1.20 -1.14
N TYR A 168 8.66 -1.72 -2.37
CA TYR A 168 9.08 -0.89 -3.51
C TYR A 168 8.06 0.20 -3.84
N LEU A 169 6.77 -0.09 -3.69
CA LEU A 169 5.70 0.87 -3.86
C LEU A 169 5.90 2.09 -2.94
N GLU A 170 6.11 1.85 -1.64
CA GLU A 170 6.39 2.93 -0.67
C GLU A 170 7.65 3.72 -1.05
N LEU A 171 8.76 3.05 -1.37
CA LEU A 171 10.02 3.71 -1.74
C LEU A 171 9.96 4.48 -3.07
N SER A 172 8.97 4.14 -3.91
CA SER A 172 8.76 4.78 -5.22
C SER A 172 7.82 5.99 -5.18
N ARG A 173 7.23 6.33 -4.02
CA ARG A 173 6.23 7.39 -3.86
C ARG A 173 6.77 8.58 -3.06
N PRO A 174 7.49 9.53 -3.69
CA PRO A 174 8.10 10.66 -2.98
C PRO A 174 7.08 11.67 -2.45
N ALA A 175 5.86 11.68 -2.97
CA ALA A 175 4.75 12.47 -2.44
C ALA A 175 3.93 11.72 -1.35
N GLY A 176 4.25 10.46 -1.08
CA GLY A 176 3.63 9.65 -0.02
C GLY A 176 4.27 9.88 1.35
N ASP A 177 4.08 8.94 2.27
CA ASP A 177 4.69 9.02 3.61
C ASP A 177 6.18 8.63 3.61
N VAL A 178 7.02 9.58 3.25
CA VAL A 178 8.48 9.42 3.19
C VAL A 178 9.12 9.15 4.56
N SER A 179 8.42 9.43 5.67
CA SER A 179 8.93 9.15 7.03
C SER A 179 9.16 7.65 7.26
N ARG A 180 8.49 6.80 6.46
CA ARG A 180 8.58 5.33 6.55
C ARG A 180 9.74 4.74 5.76
N TRP A 181 10.35 5.50 4.85
CA TRP A 181 11.33 4.97 3.88
C TRP A 181 12.51 4.26 4.53
N GLU A 182 13.05 4.81 5.62
CA GLU A 182 14.17 4.18 6.34
C GLU A 182 13.79 2.79 6.87
N LYS A 183 12.63 2.70 7.53
CA LYS A 183 12.09 1.45 8.07
C LYS A 183 11.77 0.46 6.97
N VAL A 184 11.19 0.92 5.85
CA VAL A 184 10.87 0.09 4.69
C VAL A 184 12.14 -0.48 4.05
N LEU A 185 13.18 0.34 3.83
CA LEU A 185 14.43 -0.11 3.23
C LEU A 185 15.15 -1.16 4.08
N LYS A 186 15.17 -0.97 5.41
CA LYS A 186 15.74 -1.96 6.36
C LYS A 186 15.04 -3.32 6.25
N ARG A 187 13.70 -3.31 6.20
CA ARG A 187 12.87 -4.53 6.05
C ARG A 187 13.04 -5.18 4.69
N LEU A 188 13.10 -4.40 3.62
CA LEU A 188 13.34 -4.87 2.26
C LEU A 188 14.69 -5.58 2.17
N THR A 189 15.72 -5.02 2.79
CA THR A 189 17.05 -5.62 2.85
C THR A 189 17.03 -6.99 3.55
N LEU A 190 16.35 -7.09 4.71
CA LEU A 190 16.17 -8.36 5.41
C LEU A 190 15.37 -9.38 4.59
N LEU A 191 14.27 -8.93 3.97
CA LEU A 191 13.46 -9.80 3.12
C LEU A 191 14.29 -10.34 1.95
N ASN A 192 15.05 -9.50 1.26
CA ASN A 192 15.86 -9.91 0.11
C ASN A 192 17.01 -10.85 0.49
N LYS A 193 17.55 -10.73 1.72
CA LYS A 193 18.56 -11.64 2.25
C LYS A 193 18.02 -13.08 2.40
N HIS A 194 16.81 -13.24 2.91
CA HIS A 194 16.23 -14.58 3.21
C HIS A 194 15.33 -15.12 2.12
N TYR A 195 14.73 -14.23 1.35
CA TYR A 195 13.86 -14.52 0.21
C TYR A 195 14.41 -13.75 -0.98
N PRO A 196 15.53 -14.19 -1.57
CA PRO A 196 16.09 -13.55 -2.76
C PRO A 196 15.09 -13.63 -3.92
N LEU A 197 15.12 -12.62 -4.78
CA LEU A 197 14.31 -12.61 -5.98
C LEU A 197 14.87 -13.61 -6.99
N ASN A 198 14.19 -14.75 -7.12
CA ASN A 198 14.60 -15.84 -7.99
C ASN A 198 13.77 -15.87 -9.27
N ALA A 199 14.44 -16.18 -10.37
CA ALA A 199 13.83 -16.42 -11.68
C ALA A 199 14.67 -17.48 -12.41
N SER A 200 14.00 -18.40 -13.10
CA SER A 200 14.61 -19.49 -13.86
C SER A 200 14.62 -19.19 -15.37
N GLN A 201 15.58 -19.78 -16.10
CA GLN A 201 15.65 -19.76 -17.57
C GLN A 201 15.67 -18.37 -18.24
N CYS A 202 16.08 -17.32 -17.51
CA CYS A 202 16.06 -15.95 -18.03
C CYS A 202 16.93 -15.72 -19.27
N THR A 203 17.92 -16.57 -19.53
CA THR A 203 18.76 -16.55 -20.74
C THR A 203 17.96 -16.73 -22.02
N HIS A 204 16.82 -17.44 -21.97
CA HIS A 204 16.03 -17.82 -23.16
C HIS A 204 14.74 -17.00 -23.34
N ILE A 205 14.41 -16.10 -22.43
CA ILE A 205 13.13 -15.37 -22.46
C ILE A 205 13.30 -14.02 -23.13
N ASP A 206 12.55 -13.65 -24.16
CA ASP A 206 12.60 -12.29 -24.72
C ASP A 206 12.02 -11.23 -23.75
N PHE A 207 12.76 -10.14 -23.48
CA PHE A 207 12.26 -9.06 -22.61
C PHE A 207 11.32 -8.10 -23.33
N GLN A 208 11.27 -8.13 -24.66
CA GLN A 208 10.32 -7.36 -25.44
C GLN A 208 9.37 -8.31 -26.17
N ARG A 209 8.10 -7.93 -26.24
CA ARG A 209 7.08 -8.59 -27.06
C ARG A 209 7.46 -8.38 -28.53
N LYS A 210 7.78 -9.45 -29.24
CA LYS A 210 8.10 -9.38 -30.67
C LYS A 210 6.86 -8.96 -31.46
N MET A 211 7.04 -8.02 -32.37
CA MET A 211 6.12 -7.77 -33.47
C MET A 211 6.43 -8.80 -34.58
N GLY A 212 5.42 -9.25 -35.33
CA GLY A 212 5.64 -10.11 -36.49
C GLY A 212 6.47 -9.41 -37.58
N ASP A 213 6.85 -10.16 -38.63
CA ASP A 213 7.59 -9.62 -39.78
C ASP A 213 6.71 -8.59 -40.52
N ASP A 214 6.85 -7.32 -40.13
CA ASP A 214 6.23 -6.15 -40.76
C ASP A 214 7.37 -5.28 -41.33
N GLU A 215 7.26 -4.87 -42.59
CA GLU A 215 8.27 -4.01 -43.25
C GLU A 215 8.39 -2.62 -42.58
N HIS A 216 7.50 -2.29 -41.64
CA HIS A 216 7.45 -1.01 -40.93
C HIS A 216 7.85 -1.10 -39.46
N VAL A 217 8.35 -2.23 -38.94
CA VAL A 217 8.70 -2.38 -37.50
C VAL A 217 9.57 -1.23 -36.98
N ASP A 218 10.65 -0.87 -37.69
CA ASP A 218 11.53 0.23 -37.28
C ASP A 218 10.82 1.59 -37.32
N LYS A 219 9.98 1.83 -38.34
CA LYS A 219 9.19 3.07 -38.47
C LYS A 219 8.16 3.19 -37.35
N ILE A 220 7.50 2.09 -37.01
CA ILE A 220 6.53 2.01 -35.91
C ILE A 220 7.26 2.27 -34.60
N TYR A 221 8.40 1.62 -34.37
CA TYR A 221 9.21 1.83 -33.18
C TYR A 221 9.60 3.31 -33.02
N ASP A 222 10.23 3.90 -34.03
CA ASP A 222 10.74 5.27 -33.96
C ASP A 222 9.58 6.29 -33.81
N ASN A 223 8.46 6.09 -34.53
CA ASN A 223 7.28 6.95 -34.43
C ASN A 223 6.60 6.88 -33.05
N VAL A 224 6.38 5.67 -32.53
CA VAL A 224 5.76 5.49 -31.21
C VAL A 224 6.68 6.00 -30.11
N GLN A 225 7.98 5.70 -30.18
CA GLN A 225 8.96 6.20 -29.20
C GLN A 225 8.98 7.73 -29.16
N GLN A 226 9.11 8.38 -30.31
CA GLN A 226 9.16 9.85 -30.38
C GLN A 226 7.85 10.45 -29.87
N THR A 227 6.71 9.90 -30.29
CA THR A 227 5.40 10.36 -29.82
C THR A 227 5.29 10.26 -28.29
N LEU A 228 5.73 9.16 -27.70
CA LEU A 228 5.72 8.97 -26.25
C LEU A 228 6.64 9.97 -25.54
N VAL A 229 7.84 10.21 -26.06
CA VAL A 229 8.78 11.22 -25.53
C VAL A 229 8.15 12.62 -25.58
N ASP A 230 7.55 13.00 -26.70
CA ASP A 230 6.90 14.31 -26.89
C ASP A 230 5.70 14.51 -25.95
N GLN A 231 4.99 13.43 -25.63
CA GLN A 231 3.91 13.44 -24.64
C GLN A 231 4.40 13.47 -23.19
N GLY A 232 5.73 13.43 -22.97
CA GLY A 232 6.31 13.55 -21.64
C GLY A 232 5.94 12.42 -20.68
N VAL A 233 5.65 11.22 -21.22
CA VAL A 233 5.32 10.01 -20.45
C VAL A 233 6.50 9.50 -19.65
N VAL A 234 6.27 8.61 -18.67
CA VAL A 234 7.33 7.89 -17.97
C VAL A 234 7.43 6.46 -18.48
N PHE A 235 8.57 6.09 -19.05
CA PHE A 235 8.82 4.72 -19.50
C PHE A 235 9.17 3.82 -18.33
N PHE A 236 8.51 2.65 -18.25
CA PHE A 236 8.81 1.65 -17.21
C PHE A 236 8.89 0.22 -17.74
N GLY A 237 8.62 -0.03 -19.03
CA GLY A 237 8.66 -1.35 -19.66
C GLY A 237 9.97 -1.72 -20.36
N GLY A 238 9.86 -2.40 -21.51
CA GLY A 238 10.99 -2.92 -22.29
C GLY A 238 12.04 -1.86 -22.65
N TYR A 239 11.61 -0.70 -23.14
CA TYR A 239 12.51 0.42 -23.45
C TYR A 239 13.24 0.97 -22.22
N ALA A 240 12.56 1.12 -21.07
CA ALA A 240 13.23 1.51 -19.82
C ALA A 240 14.28 0.47 -19.38
N LEU A 241 13.95 -0.81 -19.49
CA LEU A 241 14.89 -1.90 -19.18
C LEU A 241 16.12 -1.89 -20.10
N SER A 242 15.93 -1.55 -21.37
CA SER A 242 16.99 -1.44 -22.37
C SER A 242 18.02 -0.38 -21.97
N ILE A 243 17.58 0.75 -21.42
CA ILE A 243 18.44 1.80 -20.86
C ILE A 243 19.23 1.29 -19.65
N TYR A 244 18.57 0.58 -18.71
CA TYR A 244 19.26 -0.02 -17.56
C TYR A 244 20.24 -1.13 -17.95
N SER A 245 20.06 -1.77 -19.11
CA SER A 245 20.92 -2.86 -19.59
C SER A 245 22.39 -2.43 -19.79
N GLN A 246 22.65 -1.14 -20.00
CA GLN A 246 24.01 -0.59 -20.11
C GLN A 246 24.85 -0.83 -18.84
N HIS A 247 24.18 -0.96 -17.69
CA HIS A 247 24.79 -1.25 -16.39
C HIS A 247 24.90 -2.76 -16.10
N MET A 248 24.58 -3.61 -17.08
CA MET A 248 24.62 -5.08 -16.95
C MET A 248 25.82 -5.70 -17.68
N PRO A 249 26.22 -6.94 -17.30
CA PRO A 249 27.19 -7.74 -18.04
C PRO A 249 26.79 -7.95 -19.51
N GLN A 250 27.78 -8.11 -20.39
CA GLN A 250 27.57 -8.14 -21.86
C GLN A 250 26.58 -9.22 -22.34
N HIS A 251 26.50 -10.38 -21.68
CA HIS A 251 25.52 -11.42 -22.02
C HIS A 251 24.06 -11.04 -21.69
N PHE A 252 23.86 -10.03 -20.83
CA PHE A 252 22.55 -9.43 -20.52
C PHE A 252 22.31 -8.10 -21.24
N ARG A 253 23.36 -7.51 -21.85
CA ARG A 253 23.22 -6.48 -22.88
C ARG A 253 22.70 -7.14 -24.16
N ARG A 254 21.51 -7.75 -24.07
CA ARG A 254 20.74 -8.08 -25.25
C ARG A 254 20.67 -6.80 -26.06
N GLN A 255 21.04 -6.90 -27.33
CA GLN A 255 21.03 -5.77 -28.25
C GLN A 255 19.73 -4.99 -28.03
N LEU A 256 19.83 -3.67 -28.02
CA LEU A 256 18.70 -2.75 -28.03
C LEU A 256 17.89 -3.03 -29.30
N LEU A 257 17.13 -4.13 -29.31
CA LEU A 257 16.30 -4.49 -30.43
C LEU A 257 15.24 -3.39 -30.50
N LYS A 258 15.13 -2.73 -31.65
CA LYS A 258 14.10 -1.73 -31.96
C LYS A 258 12.74 -2.42 -32.08
N ILE A 259 12.30 -3.04 -31.00
CA ILE A 259 11.03 -3.75 -30.92
C ILE A 259 10.01 -2.76 -30.36
N PRO A 260 8.92 -2.46 -31.08
CA PRO A 260 7.87 -1.56 -30.64
C PRO A 260 7.10 -2.22 -29.49
N ASP A 261 7.66 -2.15 -28.29
CA ASP A 261 7.13 -2.70 -27.06
C ASP A 261 7.36 -1.72 -25.91
N PHE A 262 6.35 -0.88 -25.68
CA PHE A 262 6.41 0.18 -24.68
C PHE A 262 5.41 -0.04 -23.56
N ASP A 263 5.87 0.06 -22.30
CA ASP A 263 4.98 0.22 -21.15
C ASP A 263 5.30 1.58 -20.52
N VAL A 264 4.30 2.45 -20.43
CA VAL A 264 4.46 3.84 -20.00
C VAL A 264 3.38 4.28 -19.02
N LEU A 265 3.71 5.25 -18.17
CA LEU A 265 2.75 5.99 -17.35
C LEU A 265 2.39 7.30 -18.05
N SER A 266 1.11 7.65 -18.05
CA SER A 266 0.58 8.93 -18.52
C SER A 266 -0.59 9.35 -17.63
N GLU A 267 -0.65 10.63 -17.27
CA GLU A 267 -1.79 11.22 -16.55
C GLU A 267 -3.03 11.35 -17.46
N GLU A 268 -2.83 11.38 -18.78
CA GLU A 268 -3.90 11.42 -19.78
C GLU A 268 -3.80 10.23 -20.75
N PRO A 269 -3.96 8.98 -20.25
CA PRO A 269 -3.62 7.80 -21.02
C PRO A 269 -4.51 7.62 -22.27
N THR A 270 -5.75 8.12 -22.22
CA THR A 270 -6.67 8.15 -23.36
C THR A 270 -6.16 9.09 -24.45
N VAL A 271 -5.73 10.30 -24.09
CA VAL A 271 -5.22 11.30 -25.05
C VAL A 271 -3.93 10.79 -25.68
N THR A 272 -2.99 10.29 -24.87
CA THR A 272 -1.75 9.67 -25.36
C THR A 272 -2.04 8.52 -26.34
N ALA A 273 -3.02 7.66 -26.04
CA ALA A 273 -3.42 6.56 -26.92
C ALA A 273 -3.93 7.04 -28.30
N HIS A 274 -4.74 8.10 -28.31
CA HIS A 274 -5.28 8.68 -29.53
C HIS A 274 -4.20 9.35 -30.38
N ILE A 275 -3.29 10.10 -29.76
CA ILE A 275 -2.17 10.74 -30.47
C ILE A 275 -1.27 9.68 -31.12
N ILE A 276 -0.93 8.59 -30.42
CA ILE A 276 -0.15 7.49 -31.02
C ILE A 276 -0.87 6.91 -32.24
N LYS A 277 -2.18 6.69 -32.13
CA LYS A 277 -2.97 6.17 -33.25
C LYS A 277 -2.94 7.11 -34.45
N GLU A 278 -3.08 8.41 -34.23
CA GLU A 278 -2.99 9.43 -35.29
C GLU A 278 -1.60 9.43 -35.93
N ARG A 279 -0.53 9.45 -35.13
CA ARG A 279 0.87 9.44 -35.61
C ARG A 279 1.25 8.20 -36.39
N LEU A 280 0.68 7.05 -36.04
CA LEU A 280 0.84 5.82 -36.82
C LEU A 280 0.08 5.88 -38.15
N ASN A 281 -1.14 6.44 -38.16
CA ASN A 281 -1.88 6.62 -39.42
C ASN A 281 -1.17 7.61 -40.37
N ASP A 282 -0.52 8.65 -39.85
CA ASP A 282 0.25 9.64 -40.63
C ASP A 282 1.40 8.99 -41.43
N ILE A 283 1.91 7.83 -40.98
CA ILE A 283 2.97 7.07 -41.64
C ILE A 283 2.44 5.82 -42.38
N ASP A 284 1.16 5.83 -42.75
CA ASP A 284 0.46 4.76 -43.47
C ASP A 284 0.37 3.41 -42.75
N VAL A 285 0.60 3.38 -41.43
CA VAL A 285 0.41 2.15 -40.62
C VAL A 285 -1.08 1.95 -40.35
N LYS A 286 -1.64 0.91 -40.98
CA LYS A 286 -3.08 0.58 -40.90
C LYS A 286 -3.39 -0.39 -39.75
N ASN A 287 -4.67 -0.59 -39.47
CA ASN A 287 -5.18 -1.55 -38.46
C ASN A 287 -4.76 -1.26 -37.01
N VAL A 288 -4.59 0.03 -36.67
CA VAL A 288 -4.31 0.46 -35.30
C VAL A 288 -5.59 0.45 -34.45
N LYS A 289 -5.56 -0.30 -33.34
CA LYS A 289 -6.68 -0.42 -32.39
C LYS A 289 -6.25 0.03 -31.00
N ILE A 290 -7.13 0.78 -30.34
CA ILE A 290 -7.02 1.15 -28.93
C ILE A 290 -7.99 0.27 -28.15
N ILE A 291 -7.50 -0.49 -27.17
CA ILE A 291 -8.31 -1.37 -26.33
C ILE A 291 -8.19 -0.92 -24.88
N LYS A 292 -9.30 -0.49 -24.28
CA LYS A 292 -9.36 -0.16 -22.86
C LYS A 292 -9.37 -1.45 -22.02
N ARG A 293 -8.49 -1.53 -21.04
CA ARG A 293 -8.38 -2.61 -20.07
C ARG A 293 -8.88 -2.12 -18.70
N PRO A 294 -9.73 -2.89 -18.00
CA PRO A 294 -10.24 -2.48 -16.69
C PRO A 294 -9.15 -2.58 -15.62
N SER A 295 -9.33 -1.82 -14.54
CA SER A 295 -8.50 -1.91 -13.34
C SER A 295 -8.58 -3.28 -12.66
N ILE A 296 -7.63 -3.53 -11.76
CA ILE A 296 -7.60 -4.74 -10.91
C ILE A 296 -7.38 -4.30 -9.47
N GLY A 297 -8.47 -4.18 -8.72
CA GLY A 297 -8.46 -3.64 -7.35
C GLY A 297 -7.72 -2.31 -7.30
N GLU A 298 -6.94 -2.12 -6.24
CA GLU A 298 -6.08 -0.94 -6.04
C GLU A 298 -4.63 -1.16 -6.53
N ILE A 299 -4.39 -2.21 -7.32
CA ILE A 299 -3.04 -2.61 -7.73
C ILE A 299 -2.70 -2.11 -9.14
N ILE A 300 -3.64 -2.23 -10.09
CA ILE A 300 -3.43 -1.83 -11.48
C ILE A 300 -4.58 -0.93 -11.91
N ALA A 301 -4.25 0.28 -12.35
CA ALA A 301 -5.20 1.23 -12.89
C ALA A 301 -5.83 0.75 -14.21
N PRO A 302 -6.94 1.37 -14.64
CA PRO A 302 -7.35 1.28 -16.03
C PRO A 302 -6.18 1.66 -16.95
N HIS A 303 -6.02 0.94 -18.05
CA HIS A 303 -4.93 1.18 -18.99
C HIS A 303 -5.37 0.90 -20.42
N TYR A 304 -4.62 1.44 -21.37
CA TYR A 304 -4.92 1.33 -22.78
C TYR A 304 -3.85 0.50 -23.48
N GLU A 305 -4.30 -0.45 -24.28
CA GLU A 305 -3.46 -1.24 -25.15
C GLU A 305 -3.57 -0.71 -26.58
N ILE A 306 -2.43 -0.41 -27.18
CA ILE A 306 -2.32 -0.08 -28.59
C ILE A 306 -1.89 -1.34 -29.33
N ARG A 307 -2.68 -1.76 -30.32
CA ARG A 307 -2.36 -2.89 -31.21
C ARG A 307 -2.25 -2.44 -32.65
N VAL A 308 -1.24 -2.96 -33.34
CA VAL A 308 -1.10 -2.88 -34.80
C VAL A 308 -1.33 -4.29 -35.34
N GLY A 309 -2.44 -4.48 -36.06
CA GLY A 309 -2.84 -5.82 -36.49
C GLY A 309 -3.11 -6.74 -35.30
N LYS A 310 -2.24 -7.73 -35.06
CA LYS A 310 -2.31 -8.66 -33.91
C LYS A 310 -1.30 -8.33 -32.81
N ASP A 311 -0.34 -7.45 -33.06
CA ASP A 311 0.76 -7.24 -32.13
C ASP A 311 0.48 -6.04 -31.23
N THR A 312 0.84 -6.18 -29.96
CA THR A 312 0.72 -5.10 -28.98
C THR A 312 1.97 -4.24 -29.07
N VAL A 313 1.81 -2.94 -29.33
CA VAL A 313 2.93 -1.99 -29.46
C VAL A 313 3.15 -1.15 -28.21
N ALA A 314 2.08 -0.85 -27.48
CA ALA A 314 2.18 -0.07 -26.24
C ALA A 314 1.08 -0.44 -25.23
N PHE A 315 1.44 -0.41 -23.95
CA PHE A 315 0.50 -0.23 -22.85
C PHE A 315 0.72 1.13 -22.18
N ILE A 316 -0.38 1.85 -21.98
CA ILE A 316 -0.39 3.19 -21.38
C ILE A 316 -1.22 3.14 -20.12
N TYR A 317 -0.56 3.25 -18.97
CA TYR A 317 -1.18 3.11 -17.65
C TYR A 317 -1.40 4.48 -17.02
N GLU A 318 -2.57 4.64 -16.41
CA GLU A 318 -2.83 5.76 -15.51
C GLU A 318 -2.06 5.54 -14.18
N PRO A 319 -1.32 6.53 -13.67
CA PRO A 319 -0.66 6.40 -12.38
C PRO A 319 -1.69 6.44 -11.24
N LEU A 320 -1.68 5.44 -10.35
CA LEU A 320 -2.53 5.41 -9.14
C LEU A 320 -2.03 6.31 -8.01
N ALA A 321 -0.80 6.80 -8.13
CA ALA A 321 -0.10 7.60 -7.14
C ALA A 321 1.04 8.38 -7.83
N CYS A 322 1.71 9.28 -7.11
CA CYS A 322 2.90 9.93 -7.65
C CYS A 322 4.09 8.96 -7.65
N HIS A 323 4.42 8.38 -8.81
CA HIS A 323 5.50 7.40 -8.97
C HIS A 323 6.79 8.02 -9.46
N SER A 324 7.90 7.70 -8.79
CA SER A 324 9.21 8.32 -9.04
C SER A 324 9.81 7.95 -10.39
N TYR A 325 10.49 8.91 -11.02
CA TYR A 325 11.26 8.71 -12.24
C TYR A 325 12.56 9.53 -12.23
N ASN A 326 13.45 9.20 -13.16
CA ASN A 326 14.66 9.94 -13.48
C ASN A 326 14.54 10.53 -14.90
N ILE A 327 15.22 11.64 -15.14
CA ILE A 327 15.32 12.25 -16.47
C ILE A 327 16.71 11.92 -17.02
N ILE A 328 16.76 11.43 -18.26
CA ILE A 328 18.00 11.23 -19.02
C ILE A 328 17.95 11.98 -20.34
N LYS A 329 19.12 12.28 -20.89
CA LYS A 329 19.24 12.86 -22.22
C LYS A 329 19.54 11.77 -23.24
N GLU A 330 18.67 11.59 -24.22
CA GLU A 330 18.88 10.70 -25.35
C GLU A 330 18.60 11.47 -26.65
N SER A 331 19.57 11.50 -27.57
CA SER A 331 19.47 12.21 -28.85
C SER A 331 19.03 13.69 -28.75
N GLY A 332 19.37 14.36 -27.65
CA GLY A 332 19.02 15.75 -27.38
C GLY A 332 17.67 15.96 -26.67
N TYR A 333 16.88 14.90 -26.47
CA TYR A 333 15.59 14.93 -25.79
C TYR A 333 15.70 14.50 -24.33
N ASP A 334 14.87 15.10 -23.48
CA ASP A 334 14.70 14.68 -22.09
C ASP A 334 13.70 13.52 -22.03
N VAL A 335 14.19 12.32 -21.71
CA VAL A 335 13.39 11.11 -21.58
C VAL A 335 13.18 10.80 -20.10
N LYS A 336 11.92 10.61 -19.70
CA LYS A 336 11.58 10.23 -18.31
C LYS A 336 11.55 8.70 -18.19
N VAL A 337 12.39 8.15 -17.33
CA VAL A 337 12.53 6.70 -17.09
C VAL A 337 12.20 6.43 -15.63
N ALA A 338 11.25 5.53 -15.39
CA ALA A 338 10.87 5.11 -14.04
C ALA A 338 12.11 4.66 -13.24
N THR A 339 12.15 4.99 -11.95
CA THR A 339 13.22 4.47 -11.09
C THR A 339 13.11 2.94 -10.98
N ILE A 340 14.20 2.27 -10.58
CA ILE A 340 14.16 0.82 -10.32
C ILE A 340 13.08 0.48 -9.29
N ASP A 341 12.90 1.31 -8.26
CA ASP A 341 11.86 1.12 -7.23
C ASP A 341 10.45 1.17 -7.85
N THR A 342 10.19 2.12 -8.74
CA THR A 342 8.92 2.19 -9.51
C THR A 342 8.76 0.98 -10.42
N MET A 343 9.77 0.61 -11.21
CA MET A 343 9.66 -0.53 -12.13
C MET A 343 9.40 -1.84 -11.36
N LEU A 344 10.09 -2.06 -10.24
CA LEU A 344 9.91 -3.26 -9.42
C LEU A 344 8.55 -3.31 -8.73
N SER A 345 7.98 -2.17 -8.32
CA SER A 345 6.61 -2.16 -7.77
C SER A 345 5.60 -2.61 -8.82
N PHE A 346 5.65 -2.06 -10.04
CA PHE A 346 4.75 -2.43 -11.14
C PHE A 346 4.95 -3.88 -11.59
N TYR A 347 6.18 -4.30 -11.83
CA TYR A 347 6.46 -5.66 -12.29
C TYR A 347 5.99 -6.71 -11.29
N LEU A 348 6.29 -6.53 -10.00
CA LEU A 348 5.86 -7.49 -8.98
C LEU A 348 4.34 -7.46 -8.75
N ALA A 349 3.67 -6.32 -8.98
CA ALA A 349 2.21 -6.23 -8.99
C ALA A 349 1.59 -7.06 -10.13
N PHE A 350 2.18 -7.01 -11.33
CA PHE A 350 1.69 -7.74 -12.51
C PHE A 350 1.72 -9.27 -12.35
N LEU A 351 2.57 -9.81 -11.46
CA LEU A 351 2.62 -11.25 -11.16
C LEU A 351 1.29 -11.78 -10.61
N TYR A 352 0.53 -10.95 -9.89
CA TYR A 352 -0.70 -11.35 -9.20
C TYR A 352 -1.98 -10.96 -9.94
N ALA A 353 -1.85 -10.20 -11.03
CA ALA A 353 -2.97 -9.73 -11.84
C ALA A 353 -3.69 -10.83 -12.63
N ASN A 354 -3.08 -12.01 -12.77
CA ASN A 354 -3.64 -13.18 -13.47
C ASN A 354 -4.20 -12.85 -14.87
N ARG A 355 -3.55 -11.95 -15.61
CA ARG A 355 -3.93 -11.59 -16.98
C ARG A 355 -3.08 -12.39 -17.99
N PRO A 356 -3.66 -12.89 -19.10
CA PRO A 356 -2.92 -13.69 -20.08
C PRO A 356 -1.72 -12.98 -20.70
N TYR A 357 -1.74 -11.65 -20.79
CA TYR A 357 -0.66 -10.83 -21.37
C TYR A 357 0.48 -10.53 -20.39
N TYR A 358 0.36 -10.92 -19.12
CA TYR A 358 1.45 -10.84 -18.14
C TYR A 358 2.16 -12.18 -18.02
N ASP A 359 3.24 -12.35 -18.78
CA ASP A 359 4.09 -13.52 -18.65
C ASP A 359 4.88 -13.45 -17.33
N LYS A 360 4.54 -14.33 -16.38
CA LYS A 360 5.17 -14.39 -15.05
C LYS A 360 6.69 -14.60 -15.13
N ASN A 361 7.17 -15.44 -16.04
CA ASN A 361 8.59 -15.76 -16.15
C ASN A 361 9.37 -14.56 -16.69
N ARG A 362 8.84 -13.90 -17.74
CA ARG A 362 9.39 -12.64 -18.27
C ARG A 362 9.46 -11.59 -17.18
N ILE A 363 8.37 -11.36 -16.46
CA ILE A 363 8.30 -10.36 -15.39
C ILE A 363 9.31 -10.66 -14.29
N LEU A 364 9.36 -11.90 -13.78
CA LEU A 364 10.31 -12.29 -12.74
C LEU A 364 11.77 -12.10 -13.18
N CYS A 365 12.07 -12.44 -14.44
CA CYS A 365 13.39 -12.23 -15.00
C CYS A 365 13.70 -10.73 -15.07
N MET A 366 12.83 -9.89 -15.65
CA MET A 366 12.99 -8.43 -15.69
C MET A 366 13.21 -7.84 -14.29
N SER A 367 12.43 -8.27 -13.30
CA SER A 367 12.61 -7.86 -11.91
C SER A 367 13.96 -8.30 -11.34
N LYS A 368 14.40 -9.53 -11.60
CA LYS A 368 15.71 -10.03 -11.16
C LYS A 368 16.85 -9.18 -11.71
N TYR A 369 16.78 -8.80 -12.99
CA TYR A 369 17.79 -7.94 -13.61
C TYR A 369 17.89 -6.58 -12.97
N LEU A 370 16.76 -5.91 -12.78
CA LEU A 370 16.71 -4.62 -12.12
C LEU A 370 17.23 -4.71 -10.68
N PHE A 371 16.88 -5.79 -9.98
CA PHE A 371 17.39 -6.06 -8.64
C PHE A 371 18.91 -6.17 -8.62
N GLU A 372 19.51 -6.95 -9.54
CA GLU A 372 20.97 -7.08 -9.63
C GLU A 372 21.68 -5.76 -9.98
N VAL A 373 21.09 -4.96 -10.89
CA VAL A 373 21.60 -3.62 -11.21
C VAL A 373 21.55 -2.72 -9.98
N GLN A 374 20.45 -2.76 -9.24
CA GLN A 374 20.26 -1.98 -8.02
C GLN A 374 21.30 -2.36 -6.96
N GLU A 375 21.50 -3.65 -6.70
CA GLU A 375 22.44 -4.13 -5.68
C GLU A 375 23.88 -3.69 -5.97
N LYS A 376 24.31 -3.80 -7.24
CA LYS A 376 25.66 -3.38 -7.68
C LYS A 376 25.87 -1.88 -7.63
N ASN A 377 24.80 -1.08 -7.80
CA ASN A 377 24.88 0.37 -8.00
C ASN A 377 24.17 1.19 -6.92
N ARG A 378 23.87 0.61 -5.75
CA ARG A 378 23.02 1.19 -4.71
C ARG A 378 23.41 2.61 -4.25
N LEU A 379 24.68 3.00 -4.41
CA LEU A 379 25.23 4.31 -4.01
C LEU A 379 25.53 5.26 -5.18
N ALA A 380 25.25 4.86 -6.44
CA ALA A 380 25.74 5.60 -7.61
C ALA A 380 25.10 6.99 -7.77
N GLN A 381 23.85 7.19 -7.32
CA GLN A 381 23.13 8.47 -7.25
C GLN A 381 23.26 9.37 -8.51
N LYS A 382 23.27 8.76 -9.71
CA LYS A 382 23.47 9.46 -11.00
C LYS A 382 22.65 8.85 -12.12
N GLY A 383 22.22 9.68 -13.08
CA GLY A 383 21.45 9.23 -14.25
C GLY A 383 20.25 8.35 -13.88
N VAL A 384 20.01 7.28 -14.64
CA VAL A 384 18.97 6.28 -14.32
C VAL A 384 19.21 5.52 -13.02
N LEU A 385 20.45 5.48 -12.51
CA LEU A 385 20.80 4.77 -11.27
C LEU A 385 20.49 5.58 -10.00
N ARG A 386 20.01 6.83 -10.14
CA ARG A 386 19.57 7.62 -8.99
C ARG A 386 18.34 6.95 -8.35
N ARG A 387 18.45 6.63 -7.07
CA ARG A 387 17.35 6.10 -6.25
C ARG A 387 16.78 7.22 -5.39
N PHE A 388 15.56 7.01 -4.90
CA PHE A 388 14.86 7.99 -4.04
C PHE A 388 14.70 9.35 -4.74
N SER A 389 14.43 9.31 -6.05
CA SER A 389 14.12 10.51 -6.83
C SER A 389 12.84 11.14 -6.31
N ILE A 390 12.86 12.46 -6.14
CA ILE A 390 11.68 13.24 -5.74
C ILE A 390 10.79 13.62 -6.93
N ASN A 391 11.32 13.52 -8.16
CA ASN A 391 10.52 13.73 -9.37
C ASN A 391 9.57 12.54 -9.52
N CYS A 392 8.28 12.80 -9.66
CA CYS A 392 7.28 11.76 -9.84
C CYS A 392 6.15 12.18 -10.79
N MET A 393 5.42 11.19 -11.30
CA MET A 393 4.27 11.34 -12.19
C MET A 393 3.02 10.74 -11.55
N GLY A 394 1.89 11.45 -11.67
CA GLY A 394 0.63 11.11 -11.02
C GLY A 394 0.38 11.92 -9.76
N HIS A 395 -0.84 11.81 -9.25
CA HIS A 395 -1.27 12.49 -8.02
C HIS A 395 -1.22 11.54 -6.83
N GLN A 396 -0.61 11.97 -5.72
CA GLN A 396 -0.69 11.23 -4.47
C GLN A 396 -1.78 11.85 -3.60
N GLU A 397 -2.83 11.08 -3.35
CA GLU A 397 -3.93 11.54 -2.50
C GLU A 397 -3.45 11.87 -1.09
N THR A 398 -3.85 13.06 -0.62
CA THR A 398 -3.56 13.58 0.71
C THR A 398 -4.58 13.10 1.75
N ILE A 399 -4.24 13.23 3.04
CA ILE A 399 -5.16 12.92 4.13
C ILE A 399 -6.40 13.82 4.08
N GLU A 400 -6.21 15.07 3.67
CA GLU A 400 -7.25 16.08 3.48
C GLU A 400 -8.21 15.69 2.36
N GLU A 401 -7.69 15.23 1.22
CA GLU A 401 -8.50 14.75 0.09
C GLU A 401 -9.29 13.49 0.45
N MET A 402 -8.66 12.49 1.07
CA MET A 402 -9.36 11.29 1.55
C MET A 402 -10.50 11.65 2.52
N ARG A 403 -10.30 12.66 3.39
CA ARG A 403 -11.35 13.15 4.29
C ARG A 403 -12.45 13.89 3.55
N ALA A 404 -12.10 14.66 2.52
CA ALA A 404 -13.06 15.35 1.68
C ALA A 404 -13.92 14.36 0.90
N GLU A 405 -13.32 13.33 0.30
CA GLU A 405 -14.04 12.25 -0.39
C GLU A 405 -15.01 11.55 0.57
N LYS A 406 -14.56 11.17 1.77
CA LYS A 406 -15.43 10.60 2.80
C LYS A 406 -16.57 11.53 3.20
N ALA A 407 -16.35 12.84 3.26
CA ALA A 407 -17.40 13.81 3.58
C ALA A 407 -18.46 13.88 2.47
N GLU A 408 -18.05 13.82 1.20
CA GLU A 408 -18.97 13.77 0.06
C GLU A 408 -19.74 12.45 0.02
N LYS A 409 -19.05 11.31 0.22
CA LYS A 409 -19.71 9.99 0.34
C LYS A 409 -20.69 9.93 1.50
N PHE A 410 -20.40 10.62 2.61
CA PHE A 410 -21.35 10.70 3.72
C PHE A 410 -22.60 11.48 3.33
N LYS A 411 -22.47 12.61 2.61
CA LYS A 411 -23.63 13.37 2.12
C LYS A 411 -24.49 12.55 1.16
N GLU A 412 -23.85 11.76 0.30
CA GLU A 412 -24.51 10.86 -0.66
C GLU A 412 -25.27 9.72 0.06
N LEU A 413 -24.67 9.12 1.08
CA LEU A 413 -25.14 7.88 1.69
C LEU A 413 -25.86 8.05 3.03
N LYS A 414 -25.93 9.27 3.60
CA LYS A 414 -26.54 9.54 4.93
C LYS A 414 -27.96 9.00 5.11
N ASP A 415 -28.74 8.90 4.04
CA ASP A 415 -30.13 8.42 4.05
C ASP A 415 -30.22 6.90 3.82
N LYS A 416 -29.08 6.25 3.52
CA LYS A 416 -28.94 4.82 3.18
C LYS A 416 -28.13 4.04 4.22
N LYS A 417 -28.21 4.41 5.50
CA LYS A 417 -27.38 3.84 6.59
C LYS A 417 -27.42 2.31 6.76
N LYS A 418 -28.44 1.65 6.24
CA LYS A 418 -28.62 0.19 6.32
C LYS A 418 -28.10 -0.56 5.09
N THR A 419 -27.48 0.14 4.14
CA THR A 419 -26.96 -0.46 2.92
C THR A 419 -25.54 -0.97 3.12
N PRO A 420 -25.13 -2.05 2.44
CA PRO A 420 -23.74 -2.52 2.47
C PRO A 420 -22.74 -1.43 2.07
N GLU A 421 -23.08 -0.63 1.05
CA GLU A 421 -22.26 0.49 0.58
C GLU A 421 -21.98 1.52 1.69
N TYR A 422 -22.99 1.90 2.48
CA TYR A 422 -22.78 2.80 3.60
C TYR A 422 -21.82 2.19 4.64
N GLU A 423 -21.95 0.88 4.92
CA GLU A 423 -21.09 0.20 5.87
C GLU A 423 -19.65 0.08 5.35
N GLU A 424 -19.43 -0.13 4.06
CA GLU A 424 -18.08 -0.15 3.49
C GLU A 424 -17.33 1.17 3.71
N TRP A 425 -18.04 2.30 3.64
CA TRP A 425 -17.47 3.63 3.87
C TRP A 425 -17.39 4.04 5.34
N PHE A 426 -18.41 3.69 6.13
CA PHE A 426 -18.67 4.27 7.44
C PHE A 426 -19.03 3.24 8.51
N LEU A 427 -18.57 1.99 8.38
CA LEU A 427 -18.79 0.95 9.37
C LEU A 427 -18.51 1.50 10.77
N ARG A 428 -19.48 1.29 11.66
CA ARG A 428 -19.32 1.42 13.10
C ARG A 428 -20.16 0.34 13.77
N TYR A 429 -19.54 -0.79 14.04
CA TYR A 429 -20.18 -1.98 14.59
C TYR A 429 -19.74 -2.19 16.04
N ARG A 430 -20.68 -1.99 16.96
CA ARG A 430 -20.51 -2.12 18.43
C ARG A 430 -21.67 -2.91 19.02
N PRO A 431 -21.65 -4.24 18.95
CA PRO A 431 -22.79 -5.07 19.36
C PRO A 431 -23.08 -5.02 20.87
N THR A 432 -22.16 -4.51 21.70
CA THR A 432 -22.38 -4.31 23.14
C THR A 432 -23.19 -3.07 23.48
N ASP A 433 -23.27 -2.07 22.60
CA ASP A 433 -24.00 -0.81 22.87
C ASP A 433 -25.52 -1.05 23.06
N GLY A 434 -26.09 -2.04 22.37
CA GLY A 434 -27.51 -2.39 22.47
C GLY A 434 -27.90 -3.29 23.66
N LYS A 435 -26.92 -3.81 24.42
CA LYS A 435 -27.18 -4.70 25.58
C LYS A 435 -27.33 -3.96 26.91
N LYS A 436 -27.07 -2.65 26.96
CA LYS A 436 -27.15 -1.84 28.20
C LYS A 436 -28.59 -1.55 28.66
N ASP A 437 -29.59 -1.67 27.78
CA ASP A 437 -30.98 -1.32 28.12
C ASP A 437 -31.80 -2.46 28.79
N THR A 438 -31.22 -3.64 29.03
CA THR A 438 -31.97 -4.81 29.54
C THR A 438 -31.64 -5.24 30.97
N ILE A 439 -30.83 -4.50 31.74
CA ILE A 439 -30.45 -4.90 33.11
C ILE A 439 -31.09 -4.05 34.22
N GLU A 440 -31.70 -2.90 33.91
CA GLU A 440 -32.40 -2.09 34.92
C GLU A 440 -33.92 -2.12 34.70
N THR A 441 -34.60 -3.03 35.38
CA THR A 441 -35.96 -2.86 35.94
C THR A 441 -36.43 -4.16 36.60
N ASN A 442 -35.88 -4.46 37.78
CA ASN A 442 -36.50 -5.39 38.73
C ASN A 442 -36.34 -4.87 40.16
N GLU A 443 -36.52 -3.56 40.35
CA GLU A 443 -36.83 -3.02 41.67
C GLU A 443 -38.32 -2.67 41.72
N LYS A 444 -39.05 -3.44 42.53
CA LYS A 444 -40.44 -3.19 42.89
C LYS A 444 -40.48 -1.95 43.78
N GLU A 445 -41.00 -0.84 43.25
CA GLU A 445 -41.42 0.30 44.08
C GLU A 445 -42.81 0.05 44.67
N ASP A 446 -42.83 -0.19 45.98
CA ASP A 446 -44.04 -0.16 46.81
C ASP A 446 -44.51 1.29 46.95
N LYS A 447 -45.74 1.54 46.50
CA LYS A 447 -46.40 2.85 46.57
C LYS A 447 -46.91 3.11 47.99
N THR A 448 -46.48 4.22 48.59
CA THR A 448 -47.30 4.92 49.60
C THR A 448 -47.44 6.40 49.27
N SER A 449 -48.70 6.83 49.33
CA SER A 449 -49.23 8.11 48.91
C SER A 449 -49.36 9.10 50.06
N SER A 450 -49.11 10.39 49.84
CA SER A 450 -49.97 11.50 50.30
C SER A 450 -49.43 12.90 49.89
N PRO A 451 -50.27 13.97 49.83
CA PRO A 451 -50.13 15.02 48.81
C PRO A 451 -49.93 16.47 49.30
N LYS A 452 -49.34 17.27 48.40
CA LYS A 452 -49.53 18.73 48.07
C LYS A 452 -49.44 19.80 49.18
N ASN A 453 -48.61 20.83 48.94
CA ASN A 453 -49.10 22.21 48.92
C ASN A 453 -48.25 23.21 48.10
N LYS A 454 -48.95 24.20 47.51
CA LYS A 454 -48.50 25.25 46.57
C LYS A 454 -48.03 26.52 47.32
N SER A 455 -47.08 27.28 46.77
CA SER A 455 -47.17 28.75 46.55
C SER A 455 -45.96 29.25 45.69
N LYS A 456 -46.18 29.84 44.51
CA LYS A 456 -46.26 31.28 44.12
C LYS A 456 -44.88 32.00 43.91
N ARG A 457 -44.71 32.48 42.66
CA ARG A 457 -43.70 33.41 42.04
C ARG A 457 -43.64 34.82 42.72
N PRO A 458 -42.87 35.88 42.30
CA PRO A 458 -42.11 36.13 41.04
C PRO A 458 -40.80 37.00 41.08
N HIS A 459 -40.13 37.09 39.90
CA HIS A 459 -39.40 38.20 39.23
C HIS A 459 -38.40 39.17 39.95
N ALA A 460 -37.19 39.30 39.35
CA ALA A 460 -36.59 40.54 38.79
C ALA A 460 -35.29 40.17 38.02
N LEU A 461 -35.09 40.40 36.71
CA LEU A 461 -34.61 41.63 36.01
C LEU A 461 -33.37 42.25 36.69
N LYS A 462 -32.24 42.65 36.07
CA LYS A 462 -31.79 42.89 34.68
C LYS A 462 -30.31 43.33 34.82
N LYS A 463 -29.39 42.99 33.89
CA LYS A 463 -28.56 43.98 33.16
C LYS A 463 -27.55 43.33 32.21
N LYS A 464 -27.52 43.91 31.00
CA LYS A 464 -26.56 43.73 29.90
C LYS A 464 -25.21 44.39 30.23
N ALA A 465 -24.12 43.83 29.72
CA ALA A 465 -23.01 44.60 29.16
C ALA A 465 -22.31 43.80 28.05
N LYS A 466 -22.13 44.46 26.89
CA LYS A 466 -21.33 44.01 25.73
C LYS A 466 -19.84 44.27 26.00
N THR A 467 -18.93 43.39 25.55
CA THR A 467 -17.73 43.81 24.77
C THR A 467 -16.95 42.67 24.10
N LYS A 468 -16.80 42.82 22.77
CA LYS A 468 -15.66 42.55 21.85
C LYS A 468 -14.56 41.51 22.18
N LYS A 469 -14.40 40.58 21.21
CA LYS A 469 -13.19 40.16 20.45
C LYS A 469 -11.85 40.04 21.20
N LYS A 470 -11.24 38.85 21.09
CA LYS A 470 -9.91 38.70 20.46
C LYS A 470 -9.67 37.26 19.95
N LYS A 471 -9.29 37.16 18.68
CA LYS A 471 -8.62 36.00 18.08
C LYS A 471 -7.22 35.92 18.69
N GLY A 472 -6.77 34.71 19.00
CA GLY A 472 -5.38 34.38 19.27
C GLY A 472 -5.03 33.12 18.48
N PHE A 473 -4.23 33.31 17.43
CA PHE A 473 -3.41 32.26 16.82
C PHE A 473 -2.32 31.87 17.82
N PHE A 474 -2.03 30.58 17.94
CA PHE A 474 -0.76 30.10 18.50
C PHE A 474 -0.13 29.12 17.52
N PHE A 475 1.18 29.27 17.41
CA PHE A 475 2.15 28.51 16.62
C PHE A 475 2.17 27.02 16.98
#